data_AF-A0A9P7UGT2-F1
#
_entry.id   AF-A0A9P7UGT2-F1
#
_cell.length_a   1.000
_cell.length_b   1.000
_cell.length_c   1.000
_cell.angle_alpha   90.00
_cell.angle_beta   90.00
_cell.angle_gamma   90.00
#
_symmetry.space_group_name_H-M   'P 1'
#
loop_
_entity.id
_entity.type
_entity.pdbx_description
1 polymer ?
#
loop_
_entity_poly.entity_id
_entity_poly.type
_entity_poly.pdbx_seq_one_letter_code
_entity_poly.pdbx_strand_id
1 'polypeptide(L)'
;MIRWLEDLMKDFGGFRAGLKSIFAGDDYGSELREKITTSIEEASTQFDDAVRESFHLKFDGVAEEITTLSNSFDKFHQLQGDESKRRAEEAKRQEVEAQKRFEALKSIENTLHDRAQESKWWMKEIESLRAELNFQRQQQVHQVIHHYHLSIPKVTISQLLSALGFGLLATAEAHAVFAIQRDSEFVSFMGKSLNAQKQGRITSITQDFRFQDWFKSMNSQVLTVSGTDFDALHTDVVSPLSCMCSILARTLSRINCARPLAFFCRLHCDPDGPLPGPIGLLRSMISQIILSSSDQIDLGFLAETDLQTIRSYDLEVLWGVFENVVNQLRSGVNFCMIDGVNFLQSELHIRGMYLVMQWLGMLVKDIQARNSGFVFKVMATSPVGSEYFRVWFPDAIDIALSGSFLSDGLELDEHRMTSFAQGSFSSA
;
A
#
# COMPACT_ATOMS: atom_id res chain seq x y z
N MET A 1 -37.67 33.54 -70.57
CA MET A 1 -37.11 34.26 -71.74
C MET A 1 -37.46 33.56 -73.06
N ILE A 2 -37.20 32.26 -73.23
CA ILE A 2 -37.57 31.51 -74.47
C ILE A 2 -39.10 31.40 -74.67
N ARG A 3 -39.88 31.17 -73.61
CA ARG A 3 -41.37 31.15 -73.67
C ARG A 3 -42.04 32.50 -73.99
N TRP A 4 -41.37 33.62 -73.70
CA TRP A 4 -41.91 34.96 -73.99
C TRP A 4 -41.70 35.34 -75.47
N LEU A 5 -40.61 34.85 -76.08
CA LEU A 5 -40.34 34.99 -77.51
C LEU A 5 -41.25 34.11 -78.40
N GLU A 6 -41.70 32.96 -77.91
CA GLU A 6 -42.62 32.08 -78.64
C GLU A 6 -44.06 32.61 -78.70
N ASP A 7 -44.53 33.32 -77.66
CA ASP A 7 -45.85 33.95 -77.65
C ASP A 7 -45.88 35.24 -78.49
N LEU A 8 -44.79 36.03 -78.49
CA LEU A 8 -44.68 37.26 -79.30
C LEU A 8 -44.69 36.95 -80.82
N MET A 9 -44.15 35.80 -81.24
CA MET A 9 -44.11 35.40 -82.65
C MET A 9 -45.44 34.78 -83.16
N LYS A 10 -46.32 34.31 -82.26
CA LYS A 10 -47.65 33.81 -82.63
C LYS A 10 -48.64 34.93 -82.98
N ASP A 11 -48.54 36.08 -82.30
CA ASP A 11 -49.43 37.22 -82.53
C ASP A 11 -49.14 37.99 -83.83
N PHE A 12 -47.93 37.88 -84.39
CA PHE A 12 -47.57 38.51 -85.67
C PHE A 12 -48.04 37.73 -86.92
N GLY A 13 -48.53 36.50 -86.76
CA GLY A 13 -48.95 35.62 -87.86
C GLY A 13 -50.26 36.03 -88.56
N GLY A 14 -51.11 36.83 -87.90
CA GLY A 14 -52.39 37.32 -88.44
C GLY A 14 -52.30 38.58 -89.29
N PHE A 15 -51.17 39.27 -89.29
CA PHE A 15 -51.04 40.63 -89.86
C PHE A 15 -50.81 40.64 -91.38
N ARG A 16 -50.56 39.48 -92.01
CA ARG A 16 -50.15 39.38 -93.42
C ARG A 16 -51.29 39.39 -94.46
N ALA A 17 -52.56 39.33 -94.04
CA ALA A 17 -53.72 39.30 -94.94
C ALA A 17 -54.52 40.63 -95.03
N GLY A 18 -54.28 41.60 -94.13
CA GLY A 18 -55.00 42.89 -94.08
C GLY A 18 -54.24 44.10 -94.66
N LEU A 19 -52.97 43.93 -95.04
CA LEU A 19 -52.06 45.06 -95.37
C LEU A 19 -51.86 45.32 -96.86
N LYS A 20 -52.69 44.76 -97.74
CA LYS A 20 -52.64 45.02 -99.20
C LYS A 20 -53.62 46.11 -99.68
N SER A 21 -54.42 46.71 -98.80
CA SER A 21 -55.41 47.74 -99.17
C SER A 21 -55.23 49.09 -98.46
N ILE A 22 -54.08 49.36 -97.84
CA ILE A 22 -53.83 50.61 -97.08
C ILE A 22 -52.43 51.19 -97.37
N PHE A 23 -52.04 51.30 -98.65
CA PHE A 23 -50.81 51.99 -99.06
C PHE A 23 -51.05 52.83 -100.32
N ALA A 24 -51.66 54.00 -100.14
CA ALA A 24 -51.64 55.10 -101.11
C ALA A 24 -51.82 56.42 -100.34
N GLY A 25 -50.71 56.97 -99.84
CA GLY A 25 -50.65 58.25 -99.14
C GLY A 25 -49.23 58.51 -98.65
N ASP A 26 -48.55 59.48 -99.28
CA ASP A 26 -47.11 59.73 -99.17
C ASP A 26 -46.62 60.30 -97.82
N ASP A 27 -47.39 60.20 -96.73
CA ASP A 27 -47.04 60.83 -95.44
C ASP A 27 -47.31 59.97 -94.19
N TYR A 28 -47.61 58.68 -94.34
CA TYR A 28 -47.98 57.81 -93.22
C TYR A 28 -46.79 57.08 -92.53
N GLY A 29 -45.56 57.25 -93.03
CA GLY A 29 -44.38 56.50 -92.59
C GLY A 29 -43.51 57.18 -91.52
N SER A 30 -43.62 58.49 -91.33
CA SER A 30 -42.75 59.26 -90.43
C SER A 30 -43.16 59.09 -88.96
N GLU A 31 -44.46 59.18 -88.67
CA GLU A 31 -44.99 59.11 -87.30
C GLU A 31 -44.79 57.72 -86.65
N LEU A 32 -44.91 56.65 -87.44
CA LEU A 32 -44.64 55.29 -86.97
C LEU A 32 -43.15 55.05 -86.70
N ARG A 33 -42.27 55.65 -87.51
CA ARG A 33 -40.83 55.52 -87.35
C ARG A 33 -40.35 56.28 -86.11
N GLU A 34 -40.89 57.46 -85.86
CA GLU A 34 -40.61 58.24 -84.66
C GLU A 34 -41.06 57.48 -83.40
N LYS A 35 -42.31 57.01 -83.35
CA LYS A 35 -42.82 56.20 -82.22
C LYS A 35 -42.00 54.94 -81.94
N ILE A 36 -41.57 54.22 -82.99
CA ILE A 36 -40.72 53.03 -82.81
C ILE A 36 -39.33 53.42 -82.30
N THR A 37 -38.75 54.51 -82.80
CA THR A 37 -37.41 54.95 -82.37
C THR A 37 -37.43 55.42 -80.92
N THR A 38 -38.41 56.22 -80.53
CA THR A 38 -38.58 56.68 -79.14
C THR A 38 -38.84 55.51 -78.18
N SER A 39 -39.67 54.55 -78.59
CA SER A 39 -39.94 53.36 -77.76
C SER A 39 -38.71 52.46 -77.59
N ILE A 40 -37.84 52.37 -78.60
CA ILE A 40 -36.57 51.63 -78.50
C ILE A 40 -35.58 52.36 -77.59
N GLU A 41 -35.48 53.68 -77.69
CA GLU A 41 -34.60 54.48 -76.82
C GLU A 41 -35.05 54.45 -75.36
N GLU A 42 -36.36 54.55 -75.10
CA GLU A 42 -36.92 54.42 -73.75
C GLU A 42 -36.68 53.03 -73.18
N ALA A 43 -36.90 51.97 -73.96
CA ALA A 43 -36.64 50.59 -73.54
C ALA A 43 -35.15 50.32 -73.29
N SER A 44 -34.26 50.90 -74.12
CA SER A 44 -32.81 50.80 -73.93
C SER A 44 -32.38 51.51 -72.64
N THR A 45 -32.94 52.68 -72.35
CA THR A 45 -32.62 53.45 -71.14
C THR A 45 -33.11 52.72 -69.89
N GLN A 46 -34.34 52.19 -69.91
CA GLN A 46 -34.86 51.38 -68.80
C GLN A 46 -34.06 50.10 -68.57
N PHE A 47 -33.57 49.46 -69.64
CA PHE A 47 -32.70 48.30 -69.53
C PHE A 47 -31.35 48.68 -68.89
N ASP A 48 -30.72 49.76 -69.32
CA ASP A 48 -29.45 50.22 -68.76
C ASP A 48 -29.58 50.62 -67.29
N ASP A 49 -30.68 51.29 -66.91
CA ASP A 49 -30.96 51.63 -65.51
C ASP A 49 -31.19 50.39 -64.66
N ALA A 50 -31.97 49.41 -65.13
CA ALA A 50 -32.22 48.16 -64.42
C ALA A 50 -30.94 47.31 -64.28
N VAL A 51 -30.08 47.32 -65.28
CA VAL A 51 -28.76 46.66 -65.23
C VAL A 51 -27.87 47.36 -64.22
N ARG A 52 -27.79 48.70 -64.24
CA ARG A 52 -26.98 49.50 -63.30
C ARG A 52 -27.43 49.27 -61.86
N GLU A 53 -28.73 49.29 -61.59
CA GLU A 53 -29.29 49.06 -60.26
C GLU A 53 -29.04 47.61 -59.78
N SER A 54 -29.20 46.62 -60.67
CA SER A 54 -28.88 45.22 -60.36
C SER A 54 -27.39 44.98 -60.07
N PHE A 55 -26.49 45.72 -60.74
CA PHE A 55 -25.06 45.64 -60.48
C PHE A 55 -24.67 46.31 -59.15
N HIS A 56 -25.22 47.49 -58.83
CA HIS A 56 -24.95 48.15 -57.54
C HIS A 56 -25.42 47.31 -56.34
N LEU A 57 -26.67 46.80 -56.39
CA LEU A 57 -27.20 45.95 -55.32
C LEU A 57 -26.36 44.68 -55.09
N LYS A 58 -25.83 44.07 -56.17
CA LYS A 58 -24.94 42.90 -56.06
C LYS A 58 -23.56 43.26 -55.52
N PHE A 59 -22.99 44.40 -55.92
CA PHE A 59 -21.67 44.81 -55.43
C PHE A 59 -21.70 45.24 -53.97
N ASP A 60 -22.74 45.94 -53.53
CA ASP A 60 -22.90 46.36 -52.14
C ASP A 60 -23.09 45.14 -51.22
N GLY A 61 -23.90 44.15 -51.65
CA GLY A 61 -24.05 42.88 -50.92
C GLY A 61 -22.74 42.10 -50.78
N VAL A 62 -21.92 42.06 -51.84
CA VAL A 62 -20.59 41.42 -51.81
C VAL A 62 -19.61 42.18 -50.91
N ALA A 63 -19.65 43.51 -50.90
CA ALA A 63 -18.80 44.31 -50.02
C ALA A 63 -19.15 44.10 -48.54
N GLU A 64 -20.44 44.00 -48.21
CA GLU A 64 -20.91 43.72 -46.85
C GLU A 64 -20.50 42.31 -46.37
N GLU A 65 -20.61 41.30 -47.26
CA GLU A 65 -20.14 39.93 -46.98
C GLU A 65 -18.62 39.87 -46.75
N ILE A 66 -17.82 40.56 -47.57
CA ILE A 66 -16.35 40.61 -47.40
C ILE A 66 -15.98 41.27 -46.07
N THR A 67 -16.67 42.34 -45.69
CA THR A 67 -16.41 43.04 -44.42
C THR A 67 -16.75 42.16 -43.22
N THR A 68 -17.86 41.42 -43.30
CA THR A 68 -18.29 40.47 -42.28
C THR A 68 -17.32 39.29 -42.15
N LEU A 69 -16.76 38.82 -43.27
CA LEU A 69 -15.75 37.78 -43.30
C LEU A 69 -14.43 38.26 -42.68
N SER A 70 -13.99 39.49 -43.01
CA SER A 70 -12.77 40.09 -42.43
C SER A 70 -12.86 40.22 -40.91
N ASN A 71 -13.99 40.74 -40.40
CA ASN A 71 -14.22 40.85 -38.96
C ASN A 71 -14.22 39.48 -38.25
N SER A 72 -14.70 38.45 -38.94
CA SER A 72 -14.71 37.07 -38.45
C SER A 72 -13.30 36.45 -38.43
N PHE A 73 -12.46 36.76 -39.42
CA PHE A 73 -11.04 36.36 -39.45
C PHE A 73 -10.23 37.03 -38.34
N ASP A 74 -10.44 38.32 -38.08
CA ASP A 74 -9.77 39.03 -36.99
C ASP A 74 -10.14 38.43 -35.62
N LYS A 75 -11.42 38.10 -35.43
CA LYS A 75 -11.89 37.42 -34.22
C LYS A 75 -11.28 36.02 -34.05
N PHE A 76 -11.11 35.29 -35.16
CA PHE A 76 -10.45 33.98 -35.14
C PHE A 76 -8.97 34.08 -34.76
N HIS A 77 -8.24 35.05 -35.32
CA HIS A 77 -6.84 35.29 -34.95
C HIS A 77 -6.67 35.69 -33.48
N GLN A 78 -7.58 36.50 -32.95
CA GLN A 78 -7.58 36.88 -31.54
C GLN A 78 -7.81 35.67 -30.62
N LEU A 79 -8.78 34.81 -30.94
CA LEU A 79 -9.04 33.57 -30.19
C LEU A 79 -7.85 32.60 -30.22
N GLN A 80 -7.16 32.50 -31.37
CA GLN A 80 -5.98 31.64 -31.49
C GLN A 80 -4.80 32.17 -30.64
N GLY A 81 -4.64 33.50 -30.57
CA GLY A 81 -3.65 34.15 -29.70
C GLY A 81 -3.94 33.93 -28.21
N ASP A 82 -5.20 34.06 -27.80
CA ASP A 82 -5.62 33.86 -26.41
C ASP A 82 -5.51 32.40 -25.97
N GLU A 83 -5.87 31.43 -26.83
CA GLU A 83 -5.71 30.01 -26.53
C GLU A 83 -4.22 29.61 -26.43
N SER A 84 -3.35 30.23 -27.24
CA SER A 84 -1.90 30.02 -27.16
C SER A 84 -1.32 30.56 -25.85
N LYS A 85 -1.78 31.73 -25.39
CA LYS A 85 -1.41 32.27 -24.07
C LYS A 85 -1.91 31.39 -22.93
N ARG A 86 -3.16 30.92 -23.01
CA ARG A 86 -3.77 30.03 -22.01
C ARG A 86 -2.97 28.73 -21.85
N ARG A 87 -2.55 28.13 -22.97
CA ARG A 87 -1.69 26.93 -22.97
C ARG A 87 -0.31 27.20 -22.38
N ALA A 88 0.30 28.34 -22.69
CA ALA A 88 1.59 28.72 -22.12
C ALA A 88 1.51 28.95 -20.60
N GLU A 89 0.44 29.58 -20.11
CA GLU A 89 0.19 29.73 -18.67
C GLU A 89 -0.07 28.40 -17.97
N GLU A 90 -0.82 27.50 -18.61
CA GLU A 90 -1.11 26.17 -18.08
C GLU A 90 0.15 25.29 -18.02
N ALA A 91 1.00 25.33 -19.06
CA ALA A 91 2.31 24.67 -19.06
C ALA A 91 3.21 25.20 -17.93
N LYS A 92 3.23 26.52 -17.72
CA LYS A 92 3.99 27.13 -16.60
C LYS A 92 3.47 26.71 -15.23
N ARG A 93 2.14 26.57 -15.07
CA ARG A 93 1.54 26.05 -13.82
C ARG A 93 1.94 24.59 -13.58
N GLN A 94 1.89 23.76 -14.63
CA GLN A 94 2.31 22.36 -14.54
C GLN A 94 3.79 22.22 -14.20
N GLU A 95 4.66 23.06 -14.76
CA GLU A 95 6.09 23.10 -14.43
C GLU A 95 6.33 23.46 -12.96
N VAL A 96 5.65 24.49 -12.46
CA VAL A 96 5.73 24.88 -11.03
C VAL A 96 5.24 23.76 -10.12
N GLU A 97 4.17 23.06 -10.51
CA GLU A 97 3.65 21.94 -9.72
C GLU A 97 4.58 20.72 -9.76
N ALA A 98 5.17 20.41 -10.92
CA ALA A 98 6.18 19.37 -11.05
C ALA A 98 7.41 19.67 -10.19
N GLN A 99 7.87 20.92 -10.16
CA GLN A 99 8.97 21.37 -9.32
C GLN A 99 8.66 21.18 -7.83
N LYS A 100 7.46 21.56 -7.37
CA LYS A 100 7.02 21.33 -5.98
C LYS A 100 6.99 19.85 -5.63
N ARG A 101 6.53 18.98 -6.54
CA ARG A 101 6.53 17.52 -6.33
C ARG A 101 7.95 16.96 -6.25
N PHE A 102 8.85 17.45 -7.08
CA PHE A 102 10.26 17.05 -7.05
C PHE A 102 10.92 17.45 -5.72
N GLU A 103 10.67 18.66 -5.22
CA GLU A 103 11.16 19.12 -3.91
C GLU A 103 10.60 18.28 -2.76
N ALA A 104 9.32 17.93 -2.80
CA ALA A 104 8.70 17.04 -1.81
C ALA A 104 9.34 15.64 -1.81
N LEU A 105 9.60 15.06 -2.99
CA LEU A 105 10.30 13.78 -3.11
C LEU A 105 11.72 13.84 -2.55
N LYS A 106 12.46 14.93 -2.83
CA LYS A 106 13.80 15.14 -2.29
C LYS A 106 13.80 15.26 -0.76
N SER A 107 12.78 15.90 -0.19
CA SER A 107 12.60 15.96 1.26
C SER A 107 12.37 14.57 1.86
N ILE A 108 11.58 13.72 1.20
CA ILE A 108 11.33 12.34 1.66
C ILE A 108 12.62 11.52 1.57
N GLU A 109 13.37 11.64 0.48
CA GLU A 109 14.67 10.97 0.30
C GLU A 109 15.65 11.32 1.42
N ASN A 110 15.76 12.60 1.78
CA ASN A 110 16.61 13.05 2.88
C ASN A 110 16.16 12.43 4.21
N THR A 111 14.87 12.45 4.53
CA THR A 111 14.34 11.84 5.76
C THR A 111 14.61 10.33 5.83
N LEU A 112 14.48 9.62 4.69
CA LEU A 112 14.80 8.21 4.61
C LEU A 112 16.31 7.95 4.78
N HIS A 113 17.16 8.82 4.21
CA HIS A 113 18.60 8.74 4.38
C HIS A 113 19.01 8.92 5.84
N ASP A 114 18.47 9.93 6.52
CA ASP A 114 18.75 10.20 7.93
C ASP A 114 18.32 9.03 8.82
N ARG A 115 17.10 8.50 8.61
CA ARG A 115 16.62 7.29 9.31
C ARG A 115 17.50 6.07 9.03
N ALA A 116 18.01 5.89 7.82
CA ALA A 116 18.90 4.79 7.48
C ALA A 116 20.28 4.93 8.15
N GLN A 117 20.80 6.16 8.31
CA GLN A 117 22.04 6.40 9.05
C GLN A 117 21.84 6.15 10.55
N GLU A 118 20.73 6.62 11.11
CA GLU A 118 20.34 6.34 12.49
C GLU A 118 20.24 4.83 12.73
N SER A 119 19.67 4.08 11.79
CA SER A 119 19.63 2.62 11.82
C SER A 119 21.01 1.98 11.89
N LYS A 120 21.96 2.46 11.08
CA LYS A 120 23.32 1.92 11.07
C LYS A 120 24.03 2.22 12.38
N TRP A 121 23.78 3.39 12.96
CA TRP A 121 24.32 3.76 14.26
C TRP A 121 23.77 2.84 15.36
N TRP A 122 22.46 2.61 15.41
CA TRP A 122 21.84 1.68 16.36
C TRP A 122 22.35 0.24 16.22
N MET A 123 22.55 -0.25 14.99
CA MET A 123 23.13 -1.60 14.78
C MET A 123 24.54 -1.73 15.38
N LYS A 124 25.40 -0.72 15.19
CA LYS A 124 26.74 -0.72 15.80
C LYS A 124 26.67 -0.64 17.33
N GLU A 125 25.74 0.14 17.86
CA GLU A 125 25.52 0.24 19.30
C GLU A 125 25.10 -1.11 19.88
N ILE A 126 24.16 -1.81 19.23
CA ILE A 126 23.76 -3.16 19.62
C ILE A 126 24.96 -4.13 19.57
N GLU A 127 25.76 -4.10 18.52
CA GLU A 127 26.96 -4.95 18.41
C GLU A 127 27.97 -4.66 19.54
N SER A 128 28.18 -3.39 19.87
CA SER A 128 29.03 -2.94 20.98
C SER A 128 28.52 -3.42 22.33
N LEU A 129 27.23 -3.22 22.62
CA LEU A 129 26.58 -3.68 23.84
C LEU A 129 26.68 -5.21 23.98
N ARG A 130 26.51 -5.95 22.88
CA ARG A 130 26.67 -7.41 22.85
C ARG A 130 28.10 -7.83 23.15
N ALA A 131 29.10 -7.14 22.61
CA ALA A 131 30.51 -7.40 22.89
C ALA A 131 30.84 -7.15 24.37
N GLU A 132 30.35 -6.04 24.94
CA GLU A 132 30.53 -5.69 26.35
C GLU A 132 29.87 -6.73 27.28
N LEU A 133 28.62 -7.11 27.00
CA LEU A 133 27.90 -8.11 27.79
C LEU A 133 28.61 -9.47 27.77
N ASN A 134 29.14 -9.88 26.60
CA ASN A 134 29.93 -11.09 26.47
C ASN A 134 31.25 -11.02 27.24
N PHE A 135 31.92 -9.85 27.23
CA PHE A 135 33.17 -9.62 27.94
C PHE A 135 32.98 -9.68 29.46
N GLN A 136 31.98 -8.98 30.00
CA GLN A 136 31.64 -9.01 31.43
C GLN A 136 31.34 -10.44 31.91
N ARG A 137 30.63 -11.21 31.10
CA ARG A 137 30.32 -12.62 31.38
C ARG A 137 31.58 -13.49 31.40
N GLN A 138 32.49 -13.33 30.45
CA GLN A 138 33.76 -14.06 30.46
C GLN A 138 34.62 -13.74 31.69
N GLN A 139 34.58 -12.50 32.17
CA GLN A 139 35.28 -12.11 33.40
C GLN A 139 34.66 -12.74 34.66
N GLN A 140 33.33 -12.79 34.77
CA GLN A 140 32.64 -13.44 35.90
C GLN A 140 32.94 -14.94 35.97
N VAL A 141 33.03 -15.64 34.83
CA VAL A 141 33.38 -17.07 34.80
C VAL A 141 34.81 -17.32 35.31
N HIS A 142 35.76 -16.41 35.05
CA HIS A 142 37.14 -16.58 35.50
C HIS A 142 37.39 -16.22 36.98
N GLN A 143 36.56 -15.36 37.59
CA GLN A 143 36.72 -15.00 39.01
C GLN A 143 36.10 -16.02 39.99
N VAL A 144 35.20 -16.91 39.52
CA VAL A 144 34.47 -17.85 40.39
C VAL A 144 35.11 -19.24 40.47
N ILE A 145 36.14 -19.55 39.66
CA ILE A 145 36.76 -20.89 39.63
C ILE A 145 37.54 -21.25 40.93
N HIS A 146 37.75 -20.32 41.87
CA HIS A 146 38.58 -20.59 43.05
C HIS A 146 37.92 -20.61 44.43
N HIS A 147 36.60 -20.53 44.59
CA HIS A 147 35.98 -20.62 45.93
C HIS A 147 34.73 -21.53 45.96
N TYR A 148 34.88 -22.63 46.71
CA TYR A 148 33.87 -23.50 47.31
C TYR A 148 32.69 -23.98 46.46
N HIS A 149 32.66 -25.31 46.26
CA HIS A 149 31.57 -26.12 45.71
C HIS A 149 30.37 -26.19 46.68
N LEU A 150 29.84 -25.05 47.11
CA LEU A 150 28.51 -24.97 47.71
C LEU A 150 27.50 -25.03 46.55
N SER A 151 26.53 -25.94 46.64
CA SER A 151 25.43 -26.04 45.68
C SER A 151 24.65 -24.72 45.66
N ILE A 152 25.05 -23.80 44.77
CA ILE A 152 24.33 -22.56 44.54
C ILE A 152 22.90 -22.95 44.13
N PRO A 153 21.86 -22.49 44.84
CA PRO A 153 20.49 -22.81 44.45
C PRO A 153 20.26 -22.32 43.03
N LYS A 154 19.98 -23.26 42.12
CA LYS A 154 19.69 -22.95 40.72
C LYS A 154 18.36 -22.22 40.63
N VAL A 155 18.32 -21.13 39.87
CA VAL A 155 17.08 -20.43 39.53
C VAL A 155 16.11 -21.41 38.87
N THR A 156 14.90 -21.48 39.38
CA THR A 156 13.81 -22.33 38.87
C THR A 156 12.98 -21.59 37.82
N ILE A 157 12.23 -22.34 36.99
CA ILE A 157 11.30 -21.77 36.01
C ILE A 157 10.27 -20.87 36.70
N SER A 158 9.68 -21.32 37.80
CA SER A 158 8.75 -20.54 38.62
C SER A 158 9.37 -19.23 39.13
N GLN A 159 10.65 -19.22 39.56
CA GLN A 159 11.35 -18.00 39.97
C GLN A 159 11.53 -17.03 38.81
N LEU A 160 11.96 -17.52 37.64
CA LEU A 160 12.11 -16.70 36.45
C LEU A 160 10.76 -16.13 35.99
N LEU A 161 9.70 -16.94 35.92
CA LEU A 161 8.36 -16.47 35.53
C LEU A 161 7.80 -15.42 36.49
N SER A 162 8.04 -15.58 37.80
CA SER A 162 7.65 -14.57 38.78
C SER A 162 8.45 -13.28 38.60
N ALA A 163 9.76 -13.38 38.30
CA ALA A 163 10.58 -12.20 37.97
C ALA A 163 10.15 -11.53 36.65
N LEU A 164 9.66 -12.30 35.68
CA LEU A 164 9.02 -11.81 34.45
C LEU A 164 7.61 -11.27 34.70
N GLY A 165 7.13 -11.20 35.93
CA GLY A 165 5.86 -10.58 36.31
C GLY A 165 4.61 -11.44 36.13
N PHE A 166 4.74 -12.76 35.96
CA PHE A 166 3.60 -13.67 35.87
C PHE A 166 3.09 -14.09 37.26
N GLY A 167 2.85 -13.13 38.16
CA GLY A 167 2.34 -13.41 39.50
C GLY A 167 3.39 -13.91 40.51
N LEU A 168 2.90 -14.47 41.62
CA LEU A 168 3.74 -14.93 42.72
C LEU A 168 4.40 -16.27 42.40
N LEU A 169 5.54 -16.54 43.04
CA LEU A 169 6.35 -17.75 42.83
C LEU A 169 5.52 -19.05 42.79
N ALA A 170 4.60 -19.23 43.75
CA ALA A 170 3.79 -20.44 43.88
C ALA A 170 2.78 -20.66 42.73
N THR A 171 2.48 -19.61 41.96
CA THR A 171 1.45 -19.63 40.91
C THR A 171 1.97 -19.12 39.57
N ALA A 172 3.29 -18.92 39.45
CA ALA A 172 3.87 -18.20 38.32
C ALA A 172 3.68 -18.92 36.99
N GLU A 173 3.88 -20.24 36.99
CA GLU A 173 3.66 -21.09 35.82
C GLU A 173 2.21 -21.09 35.37
N ALA A 174 1.26 -21.24 36.30
CA ALA A 174 -0.17 -21.24 36.00
C ALA A 174 -0.64 -19.90 35.41
N HIS A 175 -0.19 -18.77 35.98
CA HIS A 175 -0.52 -17.44 35.46
C HIS A 175 0.11 -17.18 34.09
N ALA A 176 1.34 -17.63 33.85
CA ALA A 176 1.99 -17.51 32.56
C ALA A 176 1.24 -18.30 31.47
N VAL A 177 0.94 -19.57 31.73
CA VAL A 177 0.17 -20.43 30.83
C VAL A 177 -1.20 -19.80 30.55
N PHE A 178 -1.91 -19.36 31.59
CA PHE A 178 -3.22 -18.72 31.43
C PHE A 178 -3.15 -17.44 30.59
N ALA A 179 -2.18 -16.56 30.85
CA ALA A 179 -2.02 -15.32 30.09
C ALA A 179 -1.76 -15.57 28.60
N ILE A 180 -0.82 -16.48 28.29
CA ILE A 180 -0.48 -16.87 26.91
C ILE A 180 -1.69 -17.48 26.20
N GLN A 181 -2.38 -18.42 26.86
CA GLN A 181 -3.51 -19.13 26.29
C GLN A 181 -4.71 -18.21 26.06
N ARG A 182 -5.02 -17.34 27.04
CA ARG A 182 -6.13 -16.38 26.97
C ARG A 182 -6.04 -15.51 25.72
N ASP A 183 -4.85 -15.00 25.41
CA ASP A 183 -4.68 -14.11 24.25
C ASP A 183 -4.94 -14.86 22.93
N SER A 184 -4.38 -16.06 22.78
CA SER A 184 -4.63 -16.89 21.59
C SER A 184 -6.09 -17.35 21.48
N GLU A 185 -6.74 -17.69 22.60
CA GLU A 185 -8.15 -18.10 22.61
C GLU A 185 -9.07 -16.95 22.27
N PHE A 186 -8.80 -15.75 22.81
CA PHE A 186 -9.55 -14.55 22.49
C PHE A 186 -9.48 -14.24 20.98
N VAL A 187 -8.27 -14.25 20.41
CA VAL A 187 -8.08 -14.00 18.97
C VAL A 187 -8.74 -15.09 18.12
N SER A 188 -8.61 -16.35 18.50
CA SER A 188 -9.27 -17.47 17.80
C SER A 188 -10.79 -17.34 17.84
N PHE A 189 -11.36 -17.02 19.01
CA PHE A 189 -12.79 -16.87 19.21
C PHE A 189 -13.35 -15.73 18.35
N MET A 190 -12.73 -14.55 18.43
CA MET A 190 -13.14 -13.38 17.64
C MET A 190 -12.91 -13.60 16.14
N GLY A 191 -11.87 -14.36 15.78
CA GLY A 191 -11.55 -14.72 14.40
C GLY A 191 -12.64 -15.53 13.70
N LYS A 192 -13.45 -16.30 14.44
CA LYS A 192 -14.61 -17.03 13.88
C LYS A 192 -15.72 -16.13 13.37
N SER A 193 -15.77 -14.88 13.84
CA SER A 193 -16.75 -13.88 13.42
C SER A 193 -16.33 -13.14 12.14
N LEU A 194 -15.17 -13.45 11.56
CA LEU A 194 -14.72 -12.84 10.31
C LEU A 194 -15.60 -13.30 9.14
N ASN A 195 -16.00 -12.35 8.29
CA ASN A 195 -16.76 -12.66 7.09
C ASN A 195 -15.93 -13.45 6.04
N ALA A 196 -16.61 -14.07 5.08
CA ALA A 196 -15.98 -14.91 4.05
C ALA A 196 -14.90 -14.18 3.24
N GLN A 197 -15.06 -12.87 2.99
CA GLN A 197 -14.05 -12.06 2.28
C GLN A 197 -12.76 -11.95 3.09
N LYS A 198 -12.87 -11.65 4.39
CA LYS A 198 -11.72 -11.59 5.31
C LYS A 198 -11.04 -12.95 5.46
N GLN A 199 -11.80 -14.05 5.45
CA GLN A 199 -11.24 -15.40 5.47
C GLN A 199 -10.54 -15.76 4.14
N GLY A 200 -11.10 -15.40 2.99
CA GLY A 200 -10.47 -15.60 1.68
C GLY A 200 -9.12 -14.90 1.53
N ARG A 201 -8.95 -13.74 2.20
CA ARG A 201 -7.64 -13.05 2.29
C ARG A 201 -6.59 -13.88 3.04
N ILE A 202 -6.98 -14.55 4.12
CA ILE A 202 -6.08 -15.46 4.85
C ILE A 202 -5.68 -16.63 3.95
N THR A 203 -6.65 -17.24 3.25
CA THR A 203 -6.39 -18.31 2.29
C THR A 203 -5.40 -17.87 1.22
N SER A 204 -5.51 -16.63 0.71
CA SER A 204 -4.60 -16.08 -0.30
C SER A 204 -3.14 -16.03 0.20
N ILE A 205 -2.89 -15.64 1.46
CA ILE A 205 -1.53 -15.66 2.04
C ILE A 205 -0.98 -17.08 2.08
N THR A 206 -1.77 -18.04 2.56
CA THR A 206 -1.32 -19.44 2.71
C THR A 206 -1.07 -20.13 1.36
N GLN A 207 -1.66 -19.62 0.29
CA GLN A 207 -1.43 -20.06 -1.09
C GLN A 207 -0.25 -19.36 -1.77
N ASP A 208 0.26 -18.25 -1.21
CA ASP A 208 1.41 -17.54 -1.76
C ASP A 208 2.66 -18.42 -1.69
N PHE A 209 3.34 -18.61 -2.83
CA PHE A 209 4.51 -19.48 -2.90
C PHE A 209 5.64 -19.04 -1.97
N ARG A 210 5.76 -17.73 -1.67
CA ARG A 210 6.77 -17.19 -0.76
C ARG A 210 6.46 -17.54 0.68
N PHE A 211 5.17 -17.52 1.06
CA PHE A 211 4.73 -18.02 2.36
C PHE A 211 5.00 -19.51 2.47
N GLN A 212 4.65 -20.28 1.43
CA GLN A 212 4.87 -21.73 1.44
C GLN A 212 6.35 -22.10 1.52
N ASP A 213 7.22 -21.41 0.77
CA ASP A 213 8.67 -21.58 0.83
C ASP A 213 9.20 -21.23 2.22
N TRP A 214 8.86 -20.05 2.74
CA TRP A 214 9.24 -19.64 4.10
C TRP A 214 8.75 -20.64 5.16
N PHE A 215 7.54 -21.16 5.03
CA PHE A 215 6.96 -22.08 6.02
C PHE A 215 7.62 -23.46 5.98
N LYS A 216 7.87 -23.99 4.77
CA LYS A 216 8.42 -25.34 4.56
C LYS A 216 9.94 -25.41 4.65
N SER A 217 10.65 -24.31 4.42
CA SER A 217 12.11 -24.31 4.41
C SER A 217 12.66 -24.65 5.79
N MET A 218 13.79 -25.34 5.84
CA MET A 218 14.57 -25.51 7.07
C MET A 218 15.54 -24.34 7.30
N ASN A 219 15.25 -23.17 6.70
CA ASN A 219 16.02 -21.96 6.89
C ASN A 219 15.39 -21.06 7.95
N SER A 220 16.22 -20.49 8.82
CA SER A 220 15.83 -19.40 9.70
C SER A 220 15.69 -18.14 8.87
N GLN A 221 14.46 -17.63 8.77
CA GLN A 221 14.12 -16.51 7.89
C GLN A 221 13.02 -15.65 8.51
N VAL A 222 13.02 -14.38 8.13
CA VAL A 222 11.97 -13.42 8.49
C VAL A 222 10.96 -13.29 7.35
N LEU A 223 9.68 -13.35 7.70
CA LEU A 223 8.55 -13.05 6.84
C LEU A 223 7.82 -11.83 7.38
N THR A 224 7.54 -10.84 6.54
CA THR A 224 6.60 -9.76 6.88
C THR A 224 5.32 -9.90 6.05
N VAL A 225 4.19 -9.70 6.71
CA VAL A 225 2.88 -9.77 6.07
C VAL A 225 2.11 -8.47 6.33
N SER A 226 1.76 -7.77 5.26
CA SER A 226 1.09 -6.47 5.32
C SER A 226 -0.23 -6.47 4.58
N GLY A 227 -1.15 -5.62 5.05
CA GLY A 227 -2.35 -5.23 4.32
C GLY A 227 -3.45 -6.26 4.42
N THR A 228 -4.55 -5.90 5.07
CA THR A 228 -5.81 -6.68 5.05
C THR A 228 -7.04 -5.78 5.02
N ASP A 229 -6.89 -4.49 4.63
CA ASP A 229 -7.83 -3.40 4.94
C ASP A 229 -8.36 -3.53 6.37
N PHE A 230 -7.61 -3.00 7.32
CA PHE A 230 -8.21 -2.75 8.62
C PHE A 230 -9.21 -1.61 8.45
N ASP A 231 -10.45 -1.81 8.91
CA ASP A 231 -11.46 -0.74 8.90
C ASP A 231 -10.85 0.54 9.46
N ALA A 232 -10.98 1.64 8.71
CA ALA A 232 -10.44 2.96 9.10
C ALA A 232 -11.03 3.44 10.44
N LEU A 233 -12.20 2.91 10.82
CA LEU A 233 -12.83 3.17 12.12
C LEU A 233 -12.30 2.27 13.26
N HIS A 234 -11.39 1.34 12.96
CA HIS A 234 -10.80 0.38 13.90
C HIS A 234 -11.82 -0.43 14.72
N THR A 235 -13.04 -0.62 14.19
CA THR A 235 -14.13 -1.31 14.92
C THR A 235 -13.85 -2.79 15.13
N ASP A 236 -13.09 -3.41 14.23
CA ASP A 236 -12.67 -4.79 14.37
C ASP A 236 -11.66 -4.93 15.52
N VAL A 237 -11.96 -5.77 16.50
CA VAL A 237 -11.03 -6.06 17.60
C VAL A 237 -9.90 -6.97 17.11
N VAL A 238 -10.15 -7.81 16.11
CA VAL A 238 -9.22 -8.83 15.59
C VAL A 238 -9.12 -8.74 14.08
N SER A 239 -7.88 -8.67 13.57
CA SER A 239 -7.63 -8.63 12.13
C SER A 239 -7.62 -10.03 11.50
N PRO A 240 -7.76 -10.16 10.17
CA PRO A 240 -7.58 -11.44 9.49
C PRO A 240 -6.17 -12.03 9.71
N LEU A 241 -5.13 -11.18 9.77
CA LEU A 241 -3.75 -11.63 10.07
C LEU A 241 -3.64 -12.17 11.50
N SER A 242 -4.30 -11.54 12.47
CA SER A 242 -4.36 -12.01 13.85
C SER A 242 -5.01 -13.39 13.93
N CYS A 243 -6.12 -13.59 13.23
CA CYS A 243 -6.78 -14.89 13.12
C CYS A 243 -5.85 -15.94 12.48
N MET A 244 -5.16 -15.59 11.40
CA MET A 244 -4.16 -16.46 10.76
C MET A 244 -3.05 -16.88 11.73
N CYS A 245 -2.45 -15.93 12.45
CA CYS A 245 -1.41 -16.18 13.46
C CYS A 245 -1.93 -17.13 14.55
N SER A 246 -3.17 -16.94 15.02
CA SER A 246 -3.78 -17.82 16.01
C SER A 246 -4.03 -19.24 15.48
N ILE A 247 -4.53 -19.39 14.25
CA ILE A 247 -4.73 -20.70 13.62
C ILE A 247 -3.37 -21.40 13.44
N LEU A 248 -2.37 -20.69 12.92
CA LEU A 248 -1.01 -21.22 12.76
C LEU A 248 -0.42 -21.66 14.10
N ALA A 249 -0.51 -20.83 15.14
CA ALA A 249 -0.03 -21.20 16.47
C ALA A 249 -0.69 -22.48 16.99
N ARG A 250 -2.01 -22.58 16.87
CA ARG A 250 -2.76 -23.77 17.31
C ARG A 250 -2.45 -25.01 16.49
N THR A 251 -2.22 -24.86 15.19
CA THR A 251 -1.82 -25.97 14.33
C THR A 251 -0.40 -26.44 14.65
N LEU A 252 0.54 -25.51 14.80
CA LEU A 252 1.95 -25.81 15.07
C LEU A 252 2.16 -26.43 16.46
N SER A 253 1.36 -26.05 17.46
CA SER A 253 1.46 -26.64 18.81
C SER A 253 1.14 -28.14 18.87
N ARG A 254 0.51 -28.68 17.82
CA ARG A 254 0.23 -30.12 17.68
C ARG A 254 1.34 -30.89 16.97
N ILE A 255 2.37 -30.20 16.49
CA ILE A 255 3.48 -30.79 15.74
C ILE A 255 4.68 -30.85 16.67
N ASN A 256 5.17 -32.07 16.95
CA ASN A 256 6.21 -32.30 17.97
C ASN A 256 7.50 -31.50 17.74
N CYS A 257 7.88 -31.27 16.48
CA CYS A 257 9.11 -30.56 16.11
C CYS A 257 8.93 -29.05 15.90
N ALA A 258 7.70 -28.51 16.05
CA ALA A 258 7.42 -27.10 15.83
C ALA A 258 6.88 -26.43 17.09
N ARG A 259 7.50 -25.32 17.53
CA ARG A 259 7.04 -24.57 18.69
C ARG A 259 6.59 -23.17 18.26
N PRO A 260 5.29 -22.87 18.34
CA PRO A 260 4.79 -21.54 18.07
C PRO A 260 5.04 -20.63 19.29
N LEU A 261 5.53 -19.43 19.02
CA LEU A 261 5.54 -18.31 19.94
C LEU A 261 4.64 -17.24 19.32
N ALA A 262 3.63 -16.76 20.04
CA ALA A 262 2.71 -15.77 19.52
C ALA A 262 2.58 -14.59 20.47
N PHE A 263 2.63 -13.38 19.92
CA PHE A 263 2.36 -12.15 20.65
C PHE A 263 1.45 -11.26 19.82
N PHE A 264 0.27 -10.96 20.36
CA PHE A 264 -0.76 -10.15 19.71
C PHE A 264 -0.67 -8.71 20.21
N CYS A 265 0.07 -7.87 19.50
CA CYS A 265 0.41 -6.50 19.91
C CYS A 265 -0.81 -5.65 20.31
N ARG A 266 -1.95 -5.84 19.63
CA ARG A 266 -3.19 -5.10 19.92
C ARG A 266 -3.76 -5.36 21.31
N LEU A 267 -3.52 -6.54 21.89
CA LEU A 267 -3.99 -6.88 23.24
C LEU A 267 -3.10 -6.28 24.34
N HIS A 268 -1.96 -5.70 23.95
CA HIS A 268 -0.87 -5.26 24.82
C HIS A 268 -0.39 -3.85 24.49
N CYS A 269 -1.26 -3.04 23.86
CA CYS A 269 -0.95 -1.65 23.54
C CYS A 269 -1.18 -0.69 24.71
N ASP A 270 -1.93 -1.13 25.73
CA ASP A 270 -2.15 -0.37 26.95
C ASP A 270 -0.85 -0.32 27.79
N PRO A 271 -0.29 0.89 28.04
CA PRO A 271 0.93 1.03 28.84
C PRO A 271 0.76 0.54 30.29
N ASP A 272 -0.46 0.56 30.82
CA ASP A 272 -0.77 0.10 32.18
C ASP A 272 -1.13 -1.41 32.22
N GLY A 273 -1.10 -2.06 31.05
CA GLY A 273 -1.34 -3.49 30.91
C GLY A 273 -0.23 -4.36 31.53
N PRO A 274 -0.46 -5.68 31.66
CA PRO A 274 0.50 -6.59 32.29
C PRO A 274 1.78 -6.83 31.45
N LEU A 275 1.68 -6.69 30.13
CA LEU A 275 2.75 -6.95 29.16
C LEU A 275 2.84 -5.81 28.13
N PRO A 276 3.13 -4.56 28.53
CA PRO A 276 3.08 -3.43 27.63
C PRO A 276 4.27 -3.43 26.66
N GLY A 277 3.99 -3.17 25.38
CA GLY A 277 5.00 -2.79 24.39
C GLY A 277 6.14 -3.82 24.19
N PRO A 278 7.36 -3.35 23.87
CA PRO A 278 8.50 -4.23 23.54
C PRO A 278 9.00 -5.05 24.75
N ILE A 279 8.89 -4.50 25.96
CA ILE A 279 9.22 -5.19 27.21
C ILE A 279 8.27 -6.37 27.42
N GLY A 280 6.96 -6.13 27.28
CA GLY A 280 5.95 -7.18 27.36
C GLY A 280 6.13 -8.27 26.31
N LEU A 281 6.51 -7.89 25.08
CA LEU A 281 6.85 -8.82 24.02
C LEU A 281 7.99 -9.75 24.45
N LEU A 282 9.14 -9.23 24.90
CA LEU A 282 10.25 -10.09 25.32
C LEU A 282 9.86 -10.96 26.51
N ARG A 283 9.19 -10.41 27.54
CA ARG A 283 8.73 -11.18 28.70
C ARG A 283 7.83 -12.36 28.29
N SER A 284 6.90 -12.12 27.37
CA SER A 284 6.00 -13.14 26.83
C SER A 284 6.73 -14.18 26.00
N MET A 285 7.68 -13.77 25.16
CA MET A 285 8.41 -14.73 24.32
C MET A 285 9.38 -15.59 25.15
N ILE A 286 10.04 -15.02 26.17
CA ILE A 286 10.86 -15.80 27.12
C ILE A 286 9.99 -16.83 27.82
N SER A 287 8.84 -16.42 28.38
CA SER A 287 7.95 -17.34 29.12
C SER A 287 7.43 -18.47 28.23
N GLN A 288 7.05 -18.18 26.98
CA GLN A 288 6.62 -19.20 26.02
C GLN A 288 7.72 -20.21 25.69
N ILE A 289 8.98 -19.77 25.54
CA ILE A 289 10.09 -20.69 25.25
C ILE A 289 10.41 -21.57 26.47
N ILE A 290 10.53 -21.00 27.67
CA ILE A 290 10.87 -21.78 28.87
C ILE A 290 9.76 -22.76 29.26
N LEU A 291 8.49 -22.43 29.02
CA LEU A 291 7.37 -23.32 29.28
C LEU A 291 7.28 -24.44 28.24
N SER A 292 7.56 -24.14 26.97
CA SER A 292 7.49 -25.14 25.91
C SER A 292 8.70 -26.08 25.91
N SER A 293 9.89 -25.60 26.23
CA SER A 293 11.15 -26.34 26.09
C SER A 293 11.86 -26.53 27.43
N SER A 294 11.10 -26.72 28.50
CA SER A 294 11.60 -26.82 29.89
C SER A 294 12.60 -27.95 30.10
N ASP A 295 12.54 -29.00 29.28
CA ASP A 295 13.46 -30.13 29.27
C ASP A 295 14.84 -29.81 28.65
N GLN A 296 14.93 -28.75 27.85
CA GLN A 296 16.15 -28.35 27.14
C GLN A 296 16.88 -27.17 27.79
N ILE A 297 16.23 -26.45 28.69
CA ILE A 297 16.72 -25.17 29.21
C ILE A 297 17.28 -25.34 30.62
N ASP A 298 18.59 -25.12 30.76
CA ASP A 298 19.24 -24.94 32.05
C ASP A 298 19.29 -23.45 32.39
N LEU A 299 18.62 -23.08 33.47
CA LEU A 299 18.64 -21.71 34.01
C LEU A 299 19.87 -21.43 34.88
N GLY A 300 20.86 -22.33 34.89
CA GLY A 300 22.12 -22.14 35.62
C GLY A 300 22.96 -20.94 35.19
N PHE A 301 22.62 -20.28 34.07
CA PHE A 301 23.22 -19.00 33.68
C PHE A 301 22.67 -17.80 34.45
N LEU A 302 21.62 -18.00 35.25
CA LEU A 302 21.00 -16.98 36.10
C LEU A 302 21.35 -17.21 37.56
N ALA A 303 21.70 -16.12 38.24
CA ALA A 303 21.77 -16.02 39.68
C ALA A 303 20.51 -15.34 40.25
N GLU A 304 20.28 -15.49 41.56
CA GLU A 304 19.17 -14.81 42.25
C GLU A 304 19.27 -13.28 42.16
N THR A 305 20.49 -12.73 42.03
CA THR A 305 20.72 -11.30 41.79
C THR A 305 20.19 -10.86 40.42
N ASP A 306 20.30 -11.71 39.40
CA ASP A 306 19.81 -11.40 38.06
C ASP A 306 18.28 -11.32 38.03
N LEU A 307 17.60 -12.10 38.88
CA LEU A 307 16.15 -12.02 39.03
C LEU A 307 15.68 -10.64 39.52
N GLN A 308 16.47 -9.93 40.32
CA GLN A 308 16.14 -8.57 40.73
C GLN A 308 16.24 -7.59 39.57
N THR A 309 17.28 -7.73 38.74
CA THR A 309 17.44 -6.91 37.53
C THR A 309 16.37 -7.23 36.49
N ILE A 310 15.97 -8.50 36.34
CA ILE A 310 14.87 -8.88 35.45
C ILE A 310 13.56 -8.22 35.90
N ARG A 311 13.33 -8.08 37.22
CA ARG A 311 12.15 -7.39 37.78
C ARG A 311 12.12 -5.88 37.52
N SER A 312 13.26 -5.26 37.22
CA SER A 312 13.29 -3.86 36.77
C SER A 312 12.86 -3.70 35.31
N TYR A 313 12.60 -4.81 34.61
CA TYR A 313 12.17 -4.86 33.22
C TYR A 313 13.08 -4.09 32.26
N ASP A 314 14.38 -4.12 32.55
CA ASP A 314 15.38 -3.57 31.65
C ASP A 314 15.41 -4.37 30.34
N LEU A 315 15.35 -3.66 29.21
CA LEU A 315 15.20 -4.26 27.89
C LEU A 315 16.45 -5.06 27.49
N GLU A 316 17.64 -4.57 27.83
CA GLU A 316 18.91 -5.23 27.49
C GLU A 316 19.10 -6.51 28.29
N VAL A 317 18.68 -6.49 29.56
CA VAL A 317 18.70 -7.68 30.42
C VAL A 317 17.73 -8.73 29.91
N LEU A 318 16.48 -8.35 29.61
CA LEU A 318 15.47 -9.27 29.08
C LEU A 318 15.91 -9.88 27.75
N TRP A 319 16.48 -9.07 26.87
CA TRP A 319 17.11 -9.55 25.64
C TRP A 319 18.18 -10.58 25.94
N GLY A 320 19.10 -10.28 26.85
CA GLY A 320 20.17 -11.20 27.23
C GLY A 320 19.60 -12.53 27.69
N VAL A 321 18.56 -12.52 28.53
CA VAL A 321 17.86 -13.74 28.95
C VAL A 321 17.28 -14.49 27.75
N PHE A 322 16.57 -13.82 26.86
CA PHE A 322 15.99 -14.45 25.67
C PHE A 322 17.06 -15.09 24.79
N GLU A 323 18.16 -14.39 24.52
CA GLU A 323 19.27 -14.91 23.72
C GLU A 323 19.86 -16.18 24.34
N ASN A 324 20.05 -16.19 25.66
CA ASN A 324 20.57 -17.36 26.37
C ASN A 324 19.60 -18.54 26.34
N VAL A 325 18.30 -18.28 26.44
CA VAL A 325 17.28 -19.32 26.35
C VAL A 325 17.22 -19.90 24.92
N VAL A 326 17.23 -19.05 23.88
CA VAL A 326 17.22 -19.50 22.48
C VAL A 326 18.49 -20.25 22.11
N ASN A 327 19.66 -19.80 22.56
CA ASN A 327 20.94 -20.44 22.26
C ASN A 327 21.07 -21.85 22.84
N GLN A 328 20.24 -22.22 23.82
CA GLN A 328 20.22 -23.57 24.39
C GLN A 328 19.39 -24.57 23.56
N LEU A 329 18.55 -24.08 22.65
CA LEU A 329 17.72 -24.92 21.81
C LEU A 329 18.57 -25.59 20.73
N ARG A 330 18.52 -26.92 20.69
CA ARG A 330 19.43 -27.73 19.85
C ARG A 330 18.84 -28.15 18.52
N SER A 331 17.52 -28.29 18.43
CA SER A 331 16.84 -28.84 17.25
C SER A 331 15.37 -28.46 17.24
N GLY A 332 14.75 -28.52 16.07
CA GLY A 332 13.34 -28.19 15.87
C GLY A 332 13.15 -26.80 15.27
N VAL A 333 11.90 -26.41 15.08
CA VAL A 333 11.52 -25.17 14.42
C VAL A 333 10.70 -24.30 15.37
N ASN A 334 11.21 -23.13 15.71
CA ASN A 334 10.45 -22.14 16.46
C ASN A 334 9.86 -21.10 15.51
N PHE A 335 8.55 -20.89 15.62
CA PHE A 335 7.82 -19.90 14.85
C PHE A 335 7.45 -18.72 15.75
N CYS A 336 8.22 -17.64 15.69
CA CYS A 336 7.97 -16.41 16.43
C CYS A 336 7.05 -15.48 15.64
N MET A 337 5.78 -15.39 16.06
CA MET A 337 4.73 -14.62 15.42
C MET A 337 4.45 -13.35 16.23
N ILE A 338 4.76 -12.19 15.64
CA ILE A 338 4.53 -10.88 16.23
C ILE A 338 3.43 -10.21 15.42
N ASP A 339 2.22 -10.28 15.95
CA ASP A 339 1.02 -9.89 15.22
C ASP A 339 0.59 -8.45 15.51
N GLY A 340 0.37 -7.67 14.45
CA GLY A 340 -0.17 -6.31 14.56
C GLY A 340 0.85 -5.27 15.05
N VAL A 341 2.08 -5.31 14.53
CA VAL A 341 3.19 -4.45 15.00
C VAL A 341 2.88 -2.95 14.96
N ASN A 342 1.96 -2.52 14.10
CA ASN A 342 1.52 -1.12 14.00
C ASN A 342 0.87 -0.61 15.28
N PHE A 343 0.31 -1.48 16.13
CA PHE A 343 -0.26 -1.07 17.42
C PHE A 343 0.80 -0.68 18.46
N LEU A 344 2.07 -1.03 18.23
CA LEU A 344 3.20 -0.65 19.09
C LEU A 344 4.14 0.36 18.41
N GLN A 345 3.69 1.04 17.35
CA GLN A 345 4.44 2.11 16.69
C GLN A 345 4.18 3.50 17.28
N SER A 346 3.52 3.58 18.45
CA SER A 346 3.39 4.85 19.19
C SER A 346 4.77 5.35 19.65
N GLU A 347 4.90 6.66 19.87
CA GLU A 347 6.16 7.28 20.33
C GLU A 347 6.73 6.62 21.60
N LEU A 348 5.84 6.14 22.48
CA LEU A 348 6.23 5.46 23.73
C LEU A 348 6.94 4.13 23.48
N HIS A 349 6.57 3.40 22.43
CA HIS A 349 7.02 2.01 22.22
C HIS A 349 7.99 1.87 21.04
N ILE A 350 7.96 2.79 20.07
CA ILE A 350 8.64 2.62 18.79
C ILE A 350 10.14 2.41 18.94
N ARG A 351 10.81 3.12 19.85
CA ARG A 351 12.27 2.97 20.05
C ARG A 351 12.64 1.57 20.56
N GLY A 352 11.91 1.06 21.56
CA GLY A 352 12.17 -0.28 22.07
C GLY A 352 11.78 -1.36 21.06
N MET A 353 10.67 -1.18 20.33
CA MET A 353 10.28 -2.06 19.23
C MET A 353 11.35 -2.09 18.14
N TYR A 354 11.92 -0.94 17.81
CA TYR A 354 12.99 -0.85 16.83
C TYR A 354 14.19 -1.74 17.19
N LEU A 355 14.66 -1.63 18.43
CA LEU A 355 15.78 -2.43 18.94
C LEU A 355 15.44 -3.93 18.92
N VAL A 356 14.27 -4.31 19.45
CA VAL A 356 13.85 -5.72 19.51
C VAL A 356 13.71 -6.33 18.12
N MET A 357 13.08 -5.61 17.19
CA MET A 357 12.80 -6.15 15.85
C MET A 357 14.08 -6.28 15.03
N GLN A 358 14.97 -5.28 15.03
CA GLN A 358 16.26 -5.41 14.34
C GLN A 358 17.09 -6.57 14.86
N TRP A 359 17.07 -6.76 16.18
CA TRP A 359 17.76 -7.87 16.78
C TRP A 359 17.17 -9.22 16.48
N LEU A 360 15.85 -9.38 16.48
CA LEU A 360 15.24 -10.62 16.01
C LEU A 360 15.70 -10.95 14.59
N GLY A 361 15.86 -9.94 13.74
CA GLY A 361 16.45 -10.08 12.41
C GLY A 361 17.91 -10.58 12.45
N MET A 362 18.74 -10.02 13.33
CA MET A 362 20.12 -10.49 13.53
C MET A 362 20.19 -11.91 14.11
N LEU A 363 19.36 -12.22 15.10
CA LEU A 363 19.28 -13.54 15.72
C LEU A 363 18.91 -14.62 14.70
N VAL A 364 17.95 -14.33 13.82
CA VAL A 364 17.59 -15.22 12.71
C VAL A 364 18.79 -15.51 11.81
N LYS A 365 19.58 -14.48 11.45
CA LYS A 365 20.81 -14.64 10.64
C LYS A 365 21.87 -15.45 11.37
N ASP A 366 22.10 -15.17 12.66
CA ASP A 366 23.06 -15.88 13.48
C ASP A 366 22.72 -17.37 13.60
N ILE A 367 21.44 -17.70 13.82
CA ILE A 367 20.97 -19.08 13.91
C ILE A 367 21.11 -19.78 12.55
N GLN A 368 20.74 -19.11 11.45
CA GLN A 368 20.96 -19.65 10.10
C GLN A 368 22.44 -19.97 9.86
N ALA A 369 23.35 -19.06 10.23
CA ALA A 369 24.79 -19.22 10.01
C ALA A 369 25.40 -20.36 10.82
N ARG A 370 24.85 -20.68 12.00
CA ARG A 370 25.33 -21.79 12.84
C ARG A 370 25.05 -23.16 12.25
N ASN A 371 24.01 -23.29 11.40
CA ASN A 371 23.61 -24.55 10.78
C ASN A 371 23.50 -25.72 11.79
N SER A 372 22.92 -25.46 12.96
CA SER A 372 22.89 -26.41 14.09
C SER A 372 21.73 -27.40 14.05
N GLY A 373 20.88 -27.35 13.02
CA GLY A 373 19.62 -28.11 12.95
C GLY A 373 18.46 -27.48 13.74
N PHE A 374 18.71 -26.40 14.47
CA PHE A 374 17.67 -25.54 15.04
C PHE A 374 17.29 -24.44 14.03
N VAL A 375 16.00 -24.20 13.86
CA VAL A 375 15.45 -23.21 12.94
C VAL A 375 14.61 -22.21 13.72
N PHE A 376 14.88 -20.92 13.54
CA PHE A 376 14.13 -19.84 14.15
C PHE A 376 13.52 -18.95 13.07
N LYS A 377 12.20 -19.02 12.93
CA LYS A 377 11.43 -18.26 11.94
C LYS A 377 10.71 -17.13 12.64
N VAL A 378 10.77 -15.94 12.06
CA VAL A 378 10.02 -14.78 12.55
C VAL A 378 8.97 -14.41 11.51
N MET A 379 7.73 -14.23 11.96
CA MET A 379 6.65 -13.66 11.16
C MET A 379 6.16 -12.39 11.85
N ALA A 380 6.29 -11.24 11.19
CA ALA A 380 5.77 -9.98 11.67
C ALA A 380 4.60 -9.52 10.81
N THR A 381 3.45 -9.22 11.41
CA THR A 381 2.24 -8.84 10.65
C THR A 381 1.82 -7.40 10.93
N SER A 382 1.22 -6.75 9.93
CA SER A 382 0.55 -5.47 10.12
C SER A 382 -0.72 -5.38 9.26
N PRO A 383 -1.91 -5.21 9.86
CA PRO A 383 -3.16 -5.09 9.11
C PRO A 383 -3.23 -3.90 8.15
N VAL A 384 -2.49 -2.82 8.44
CA VAL A 384 -2.44 -1.59 7.64
C VAL A 384 -1.10 -1.39 6.92
N GLY A 385 -0.14 -2.31 7.13
CA GLY A 385 1.24 -2.14 6.70
C GLY A 385 2.09 -1.36 7.72
N SER A 386 3.41 -1.54 7.62
CA SER A 386 4.39 -0.83 8.44
C SER A 386 5.51 -0.30 7.55
N GLU A 387 5.79 0.99 7.64
CA GLU A 387 6.96 1.59 6.99
C GLU A 387 8.29 1.07 7.57
N TYR A 388 8.24 0.49 8.77
CA TYR A 388 9.42 0.05 9.51
C TYR A 388 9.89 -1.35 9.12
N PHE A 389 9.08 -2.17 8.44
CA PHE A 389 9.47 -3.55 8.11
C PHE A 389 10.79 -3.64 7.36
N ARG A 390 11.01 -2.75 6.38
CA ARG A 390 12.28 -2.71 5.62
C ARG A 390 13.48 -2.28 6.45
N VAL A 391 13.24 -1.47 7.48
CA VAL A 391 14.29 -0.99 8.39
C VAL A 391 14.60 -2.03 9.45
N TRP A 392 13.57 -2.71 9.97
CA TRP A 392 13.72 -3.79 10.94
C TRP A 392 14.33 -5.04 10.31
N PHE A 393 13.90 -5.38 9.10
CA PHE A 393 14.28 -6.61 8.40
C PHE A 393 14.60 -6.34 6.92
N PRO A 394 15.80 -5.86 6.59
CA PRO A 394 16.18 -5.54 5.21
C PRO A 394 16.10 -6.74 4.24
N ASP A 395 16.30 -7.96 4.76
CA ASP A 395 16.32 -9.21 3.99
C ASP A 395 15.05 -10.05 4.19
N ALA A 396 13.97 -9.46 4.72
CA ALA A 396 12.73 -10.20 4.92
C ALA A 396 12.04 -10.54 3.60
N ILE A 397 11.32 -11.66 3.62
CA ILE A 397 10.34 -12.01 2.60
C ILE A 397 9.10 -11.14 2.87
N ASP A 398 8.73 -10.29 1.92
CA ASP A 398 7.59 -9.38 2.09
C ASP A 398 6.38 -9.86 1.29
N ILE A 399 5.24 -10.07 1.98
CA ILE A 399 3.94 -10.34 1.37
C ILE A 399 3.00 -9.20 1.71
N ALA A 400 2.50 -8.50 0.68
CA ALA A 400 1.48 -7.46 0.83
C ALA A 400 0.20 -7.92 0.15
N LEU A 401 -0.95 -7.90 0.85
CA LEU A 401 -2.23 -8.13 0.20
C LEU A 401 -2.75 -6.82 -0.39
N SER A 402 -3.07 -6.85 -1.68
CA SER A 402 -3.76 -5.74 -2.34
C SER A 402 -5.26 -5.77 -1.98
N GLY A 403 -5.82 -4.60 -1.63
CA GLY A 403 -7.22 -4.46 -1.18
C GLY A 403 -8.30 -4.90 -2.19
N SER A 404 -7.95 -5.15 -3.45
CA SER A 404 -8.89 -5.48 -4.53
C SER A 404 -9.10 -6.98 -4.79
N PHE A 405 -8.66 -7.88 -3.91
CA PHE A 405 -8.81 -9.32 -4.17
C PHE A 405 -10.25 -9.80 -3.94
N LEU A 406 -10.96 -10.08 -5.03
CA LEU A 406 -12.17 -10.91 -5.06
C LEU A 406 -11.73 -12.38 -5.13
N SER A 407 -11.29 -12.96 -4.01
CA SER A 407 -11.12 -14.42 -3.95
C SER A 407 -12.47 -15.07 -3.68
N ASP A 408 -12.86 -16.06 -4.48
CA ASP A 408 -13.95 -16.97 -4.13
C ASP A 408 -13.70 -17.51 -2.71
N GLY A 409 -14.66 -17.31 -1.82
CA GLY A 409 -14.56 -17.49 -0.37
C GLY A 409 -14.30 -18.92 0.07
N LEU A 410 -13.10 -19.42 -0.18
CA LEU A 410 -12.61 -20.68 0.37
C LEU A 410 -12.27 -20.45 1.84
N GLU A 411 -13.12 -20.98 2.71
CA GLU A 411 -12.93 -21.01 4.16
C GLU A 411 -11.54 -21.57 4.50
N LEU A 412 -10.79 -20.81 5.30
CA LEU A 412 -9.60 -21.33 5.96
C LEU A 412 -10.04 -21.99 7.25
N ASP A 413 -10.08 -23.32 7.25
CA ASP A 413 -10.35 -24.10 8.45
C ASP A 413 -9.07 -24.74 9.00
N GLU A 414 -9.06 -24.97 10.30
CA GLU A 414 -8.00 -25.60 11.08
C GLU A 414 -7.56 -26.94 10.46
N HIS A 415 -8.49 -27.69 9.86
CA HIS A 415 -8.19 -28.94 9.16
C HIS A 415 -7.29 -28.75 7.92
N ARG A 416 -7.49 -27.68 7.14
CA ARG A 416 -6.66 -27.40 5.96
C ARG A 416 -5.27 -26.96 6.36
N MET A 417 -5.17 -26.09 7.38
CA MET A 417 -3.88 -25.67 7.92
C MET A 417 -3.12 -26.85 8.53
N THR A 418 -3.82 -27.74 9.25
CA THR A 418 -3.23 -28.95 9.82
C THR A 418 -2.71 -29.87 8.73
N SER A 419 -3.47 -30.09 7.65
CA SER A 419 -3.03 -30.90 6.52
C SER A 419 -1.80 -30.30 5.82
N PHE A 420 -1.79 -28.98 5.63
CA PHE A 420 -0.66 -28.26 5.05
C PHE A 420 0.60 -28.36 5.94
N ALA A 421 0.45 -28.16 7.24
CA ALA A 421 1.55 -28.23 8.19
C ALA A 421 2.09 -29.66 8.31
N GLN A 422 1.22 -30.66 8.46
CA GLN A 422 1.62 -32.07 8.53
C GLN A 422 2.37 -32.51 7.27
N GLY A 423 1.89 -32.17 6.06
CA GLY A 423 2.60 -32.50 4.83
C GLY A 423 4.00 -31.87 4.73
N SER A 424 4.18 -30.69 5.34
CA SER A 424 5.45 -29.95 5.35
C SER A 424 6.49 -30.57 6.30
N PHE A 425 6.07 -31.12 7.43
CA PHE A 425 6.97 -31.74 8.42
C PHE A 425 7.08 -33.27 8.31
N SER A 426 6.29 -33.91 7.45
CA SER A 426 6.40 -35.37 7.19
C SER A 426 7.41 -35.71 6.09
N SER A 427 7.93 -34.71 5.38
CA SER A 427 8.83 -34.85 4.22
C SER A 427 10.26 -34.36 4.49
N ALA A 428 10.52 -33.83 5.68
CA ALA A 428 11.85 -33.48 6.22
C ALA A 428 12.27 -34.53 7.24
#